data_AF-A0A523AYH8-F1
#
_entry.id   AF-A0A523AYH8-F1
#
_cell.length_a   1.000
_cell.length_b   1.000
_cell.length_c   1.000
_cell.angle_alpha   90.00
_cell.angle_beta   90.00
_cell.angle_gamma   90.00
#
_symmetry.space_group_name_H-M   'P 1'
#
loop_
_entity.id
_entity.type
_entity.pdbx_description
1 polymer ?
#
loop_
_entity_poly.entity_id
_entity_poly.type
_entity_poly.pdbx_seq_one_letter_code
_entity_poly.pdbx_strand_id
1 'polypeptide(L)' 'MPERSPVPEGAGGEVRVPCAWCRGSGWGCCNAKCPACTGKGTVLVAAPPTKCGLCGGTGRTRDYLMCPSCGGTGWAHVRW' A
#
# COMPACT_ATOMS: atom_id res chain seq x y z
N MET A 1 42.01 0.05 -13.66
CA MET A 1 41.30 -0.88 -12.75
C MET A 1 40.04 -0.17 -12.30
N PRO A 2 38.84 -0.52 -12.77
CA PRO A 2 37.62 0.13 -12.29
C PRO A 2 37.06 -0.64 -11.09
N GLU A 3 36.86 0.09 -9.99
CA GLU A 3 36.18 -0.36 -8.78
C GLU A 3 34.78 -0.89 -9.12
N ARG A 4 34.60 -2.21 -8.97
CA ARG A 4 33.30 -2.87 -9.04
C ARG A 4 32.59 -2.60 -7.72
N SER A 5 31.94 -1.46 -7.62
CA SER A 5 30.90 -1.25 -6.61
C SER A 5 29.81 -2.31 -6.83
N PRO A 6 29.45 -3.13 -5.83
CA PRO A 6 28.28 -3.96 -5.92
C PRO A 6 27.06 -3.05 -5.73
N VAL A 7 26.59 -2.47 -6.83
CA VAL A 7 25.20 -2.00 -6.94
C VAL A 7 24.33 -3.26 -6.98
N PRO A 8 23.37 -3.47 -6.06
CA PRO A 8 22.39 -4.53 -6.24
C PRO A 8 21.48 -4.17 -7.42
N GLU A 9 21.88 -4.61 -8.61
CA GLU A 9 21.03 -4.80 -9.77
C GLU A 9 19.98 -5.86 -9.42
N GLY A 10 18.74 -5.42 -9.26
CA GLY A 10 17.57 -6.29 -9.20
C GLY A 10 17.14 -6.73 -7.80
N ALA A 11 16.28 -5.95 -7.17
CA ALA A 11 15.26 -6.51 -6.30
C ALA A 11 13.98 -5.70 -6.46
N GLY A 12 13.04 -6.21 -7.25
CA GLY A 12 11.63 -5.90 -7.08
C GLY A 12 11.19 -6.40 -5.71
N GLY A 13 11.61 -5.72 -4.65
CA GLY A 13 11.30 -6.03 -3.26
C GLY A 13 9.90 -5.53 -2.95
N GLU A 14 8.89 -6.09 -3.59
CA GLU A 14 7.52 -5.82 -3.20
C GLU A 14 7.25 -6.45 -1.82
N VAL A 15 7.03 -5.59 -0.82
CA VAL A 15 6.68 -6.01 0.53
C VAL A 15 5.17 -6.05 0.65
N ARG A 16 4.65 -7.12 1.26
CA ARG A 16 3.23 -7.20 1.62
C ARG A 16 3.00 -6.44 2.89
N VAL A 17 2.16 -5.42 2.82
CA VAL A 17 1.72 -4.66 3.98
C VAL A 17 0.22 -4.84 4.18
N PRO A 18 -0.27 -4.82 5.42
CA PRO A 18 -1.70 -4.83 5.67
C PRO A 18 -2.32 -3.55 5.10
N CYS A 19 -3.50 -3.70 4.47
CA CYS A 19 -4.28 -2.55 4.00
C CYS A 19 -4.70 -1.72 5.22
N ALA A 20 -4.41 -0.42 5.22
CA ALA A 20 -4.73 0.47 6.34
C ALA A 20 -6.25 0.59 6.56
N TRP A 21 -7.05 0.49 5.49
CA TRP A 21 -8.50 0.59 5.53
C TRP A 21 -9.18 -0.48 6.37
N CYS A 22 -8.88 -1.74 6.05
CA CYS A 22 -9.46 -2.91 6.70
C CYS A 22 -8.50 -3.55 7.71
N ARG A 23 -7.34 -2.93 7.97
CA ARG A 23 -6.30 -3.43 8.90
C ARG A 23 -5.90 -4.89 8.66
N GLY A 24 -5.82 -5.31 7.39
CA GLY A 24 -5.52 -6.71 7.06
C GLY A 24 -6.72 -7.64 6.96
N SER A 25 -7.92 -7.21 7.35
CA SER A 25 -9.10 -8.10 7.38
C SER A 25 -9.62 -8.49 5.99
N GLY A 26 -9.43 -7.66 4.97
CA GLY A 26 -9.95 -7.90 3.60
C GLY A 26 -11.44 -7.57 3.44
N TRP A 27 -12.17 -7.40 4.53
CA TRP A 27 -13.59 -7.09 4.54
C TRP A 27 -13.83 -5.66 5.03
N GLY A 28 -14.79 -4.97 4.40
CA GLY A 28 -15.28 -3.65 4.80
C GLY A 28 -16.49 -3.74 5.74
N CYS A 29 -17.06 -2.58 6.08
CA CYS A 29 -18.34 -2.54 6.77
C CYS A 29 -19.43 -3.22 5.91
N CYS A 30 -20.30 -4.02 6.54
CA CYS A 30 -21.38 -4.78 5.90
C CYS A 30 -20.97 -6.06 5.14
N ASN A 31 -19.88 -6.75 5.53
CA ASN A 31 -19.39 -7.96 4.84
C ASN A 31 -19.13 -7.77 3.33
N ALA A 32 -18.96 -6.53 2.90
CA ALA A 32 -18.53 -6.23 1.54
C ALA A 32 -17.02 -6.45 1.42
N LYS A 33 -16.56 -6.85 0.24
CA LYS A 33 -15.12 -6.87 -0.07
C LYS A 33 -14.57 -5.46 0.15
N CYS A 34 -13.44 -5.34 0.84
CA CYS A 34 -12.83 -4.04 1.07
C CYS A 34 -12.53 -3.38 -0.29
N PRO A 35 -13.06 -2.17 -0.59
CA PRO A 35 -12.87 -1.54 -1.90
C PRO A 35 -11.41 -1.14 -2.15
N ALA A 36 -10.61 -1.02 -1.09
CA ALA A 36 -9.20 -0.65 -1.18
C ALA A 36 -8.28 -1.82 -1.57
N CYS A 37 -8.59 -3.05 -1.16
CA CYS A 37 -7.76 -4.23 -1.45
C CYS A 37 -8.55 -5.36 -2.14
N THR A 38 -9.78 -5.09 -2.54
CA THR A 38 -10.71 -6.00 -3.25
C THR A 38 -10.89 -7.36 -2.56
N GLY A 39 -10.83 -7.40 -1.23
CA GLY A 39 -10.91 -8.66 -0.48
C GLY A 39 -9.57 -9.32 -0.12
N LYS A 40 -8.43 -8.81 -0.63
CA LYS A 40 -7.10 -9.41 -0.38
C LYS A 40 -6.63 -9.23 1.07
N GLY A 41 -7.07 -8.18 1.76
CA GLY A 41 -6.60 -7.83 3.12
C GLY A 41 -5.22 -7.18 3.16
N THR A 42 -4.30 -7.65 2.33
CA THR A 42 -2.96 -7.07 2.15
C THR A 42 -2.78 -6.41 0.80
N VAL A 43 -1.87 -5.45 0.71
CA VAL A 43 -1.45 -4.81 -0.54
C VAL A 43 0.04 -5.02 -0.75
N LEU A 44 0.44 -5.16 -2.02
CA LEU A 44 1.83 -5.27 -2.42
C LEU A 44 2.35 -3.86 -2.74
N VAL A 45 3.42 -3.47 -2.06
CA VAL A 45 4.08 -2.17 -2.25
C VAL A 45 5.54 -2.37 -2.55
N ALA A 46 6.07 -1.58 -3.48
CA ALA A 46 7.52 -1.54 -3.70
C ALA A 46 8.23 -1.11 -2.41
N ALA A 47 9.27 -1.86 -2.02
CA ALA A 47 10.15 -1.45 -0.94
C ALA A 47 11.00 -0.25 -1.40
N PRO A 48 11.24 0.73 -0.50
CA PRO A 48 10.74 0.80 0.86
C PRO A 48 9.23 1.16 0.92
N PRO A 49 8.45 0.49 1.79
CA PRO A 49 7.01 0.72 1.88
C PRO A 49 6.75 2.16 2.33
N THR A 50 6.36 2.99 1.37
CA THR A 50 6.18 4.42 1.58
C THR A 50 4.73 4.72 1.89
N LYS A 51 4.47 5.39 3.02
CA LYS A 51 3.11 5.81 3.38
C LYS A 51 2.61 6.83 2.36
N CYS A 52 1.32 6.82 2.07
CA CYS A 52 0.73 7.82 1.18
C CYS A 52 0.92 9.22 1.78
N GLY A 53 1.57 10.13 1.06
CA GLY A 53 1.81 11.50 1.53
C GLY A 53 0.53 12.32 1.76
N LEU A 54 -0.57 11.96 1.08
CA LEU A 54 -1.85 12.68 1.18
C LEU A 54 -2.60 12.38 2.49
N CYS A 55 -2.62 11.10 2.89
CA CYS A 55 -3.34 10.65 4.09
C CYS A 55 -2.40 10.21 5.24
N GLY A 56 -1.09 10.25 5.03
CA GLY A 56 -0.08 9.86 6.02
C GLY A 56 -0.07 8.38 6.41
N GLY A 57 -0.67 7.49 5.60
CA GLY A 57 -0.76 6.07 5.94
C GLY A 57 -2.10 5.61 6.50
N THR A 58 -3.07 6.51 6.69
CA THR A 58 -4.36 6.17 7.30
C THR A 58 -5.36 5.56 6.31
N GLY A 59 -5.18 5.79 5.01
CA GLY A 59 -6.13 5.36 3.98
C GLY A 59 -7.41 6.22 3.93
N ARG A 60 -7.54 7.24 4.78
CA ARG A 60 -8.72 8.11 4.87
C ARG A 60 -8.28 9.57 4.85
N THR A 61 -9.12 10.46 4.35
CA THR A 61 -8.85 11.91 4.40
C THR A 61 -9.94 12.57 5.24
N ARG A 62 -9.71 13.80 5.71
CA ARG A 62 -10.73 14.53 6.47
C ARG A 62 -12.02 14.73 5.65
N ASP A 63 -11.85 14.99 4.36
CA ASP A 63 -12.93 15.31 3.43
C ASP A 63 -13.55 14.08 2.75
N TYR A 64 -12.79 12.99 2.67
CA TYR A 64 -13.22 11.77 1.98
C TYR A 64 -13.03 10.56 2.87
N LEU A 65 -14.10 9.75 2.98
CA LEU A 65 -14.06 8.46 3.64
C LEU A 65 -12.81 7.70 3.20
N MET A 66 -12.59 7.58 1.88
CA MET A 66 -11.49 6.88 1.22
C MET A 66 -10.53 7.86 0.56
N CYS A 67 -9.22 7.74 0.82
CA CYS A 67 -8.23 8.60 0.19
C CYS A 67 -8.18 8.34 -1.33
N PRO A 68 -8.46 9.34 -2.19
CA PRO A 68 -8.53 9.14 -3.64
C PRO A 68 -7.16 8.86 -4.25
N SER A 69 -6.07 9.38 -3.67
CA SER A 69 -4.71 9.16 -4.19
C SER A 69 -4.21 7.72 -4.02
N CYS A 70 -4.55 7.06 -2.91
CA CYS A 70 -4.11 5.69 -2.64
C CYS A 70 -5.24 4.66 -2.69
N GLY A 71 -6.46 5.08 -3.05
CA GLY A 71 -7.64 4.22 -3.06
C GLY A 71 -7.86 3.55 -1.70
N GLY A 72 -7.71 4.28 -0.60
CA GLY A 72 -7.94 3.73 0.74
C GLY A 72 -6.85 2.83 1.30
N THR A 73 -5.85 2.41 0.52
CA THR A 73 -4.83 1.45 0.98
C THR A 73 -3.91 2.01 2.07
N GLY A 74 -3.71 3.33 2.07
CA GLY A 74 -2.77 4.03 2.95
C GLY A 74 -1.34 4.03 2.42
N TRP A 75 -1.05 3.36 1.32
CA TRP A 75 0.32 3.19 0.83
C TRP A 75 0.51 3.84 -0.54
N ALA A 76 1.71 4.37 -0.77
CA ALA A 76 2.15 4.85 -2.09
C ALA A 76 2.82 3.70 -2.84
N HIS A 77 2.76 3.72 -4.18
CA HIS A 77 3.34 2.67 -5.05
C HIS A 77 2.75 1.26 -4.87
N VAL A 78 1.43 1.18 -4.67
CA VAL A 78 0.71 -0.11 -4.66
C VAL A 78 0.60 -0.65 -6.09
N ARG A 79 0.93 -1.93 -6.28
CA ARG A 79 0.68 -2.70 -7.52
C ARG A 79 -0.38 -3.77 -7.21
N TRP A 80 -1.34 -3.94 -8.13
CA TRP A 80 -2.58 -4.70 -7.92
C TRP A 80 -2.57 -6.05 -8.61
#